data_AF-A0AAV4HEB6-F1
#
_entry.id   AF-A0AAV4HEB6-F1
#
_cell.length_a   1.000
_cell.length_b   1.000
_cell.length_c   1.000
_cell.angle_alpha   90.00
_cell.angle_beta   90.00
_cell.angle_gamma   90.00
#
_symmetry.space_group_name_H-M   'P 1'
#
loop_
_entity.id
_entity.type
_entity.pdbx_description
1 polymer ?
#
loop_
_entity_poly.entity_id
_entity_poly.type
_entity_poly.pdbx_seq_one_letter_code
_entity_poly.pdbx_strand_id
1 'polypeptide(L)'
;MLGISTGSAQFIIHDVLGYRKLCARWVPHMLSPELKLNRSRVSQELLARYTDEGEGFLRRIVTGDETWVHHYDPENKKQSKEYRHFGSPCPKKFKVVLLQRKS
;
A
#
# COMPACT_ATOMS: atom_id res chain seq x y z
N MET A 1 -7.20 -7.60 -35.42
CA MET A 1 -7.17 -6.19 -34.94
C MET A 1 -8.60 -5.69 -34.92
N LEU A 2 -9.08 -5.10 -33.82
CA LEU A 2 -10.51 -4.75 -33.63
C LEU A 2 -11.01 -3.54 -34.45
N GLY A 3 -10.22 -3.00 -35.39
CA GLY A 3 -10.63 -1.88 -36.26
C GLY A 3 -10.86 -0.53 -35.56
N ILE A 4 -10.58 -0.43 -34.26
CA ILE A 4 -10.78 0.78 -33.45
C ILE A 4 -9.46 1.51 -33.17
N SER A 5 -9.52 2.84 -33.14
CA SER A 5 -8.37 3.67 -32.76
C SER A 5 -8.09 3.56 -31.25
N THR A 6 -6.84 3.80 -30.85
CA THR A 6 -6.46 3.84 -29.42
C THR A 6 -7.23 4.91 -28.65
N GLY A 7 -7.49 6.06 -29.26
CA GLY A 7 -8.28 7.14 -28.65
C GLY A 7 -9.74 6.73 -28.42
N SER A 8 -10.36 6.09 -29.40
CA SER A 8 -11.73 5.55 -29.28
C SER A 8 -11.82 4.49 -28.18
N ALA A 9 -10.83 3.58 -28.10
CA ALA A 9 -10.77 2.59 -27.04
C ALA A 9 -10.61 3.24 -25.65
N GLN A 10 -9.76 4.26 -25.53
CA GLN A 10 -9.56 4.98 -24.27
C GLN A 10 -10.83 5.72 -23.84
N PHE A 11 -11.53 6.39 -24.77
CA PHE A 11 -12.79 7.07 -24.50
C PHE A 11 -13.87 6.09 -24.03
N ILE A 12 -14.01 4.94 -24.69
CA ILE A 12 -14.98 3.92 -24.25
C ILE A 12 -14.66 3.43 -22.84
N ILE A 13 -13.40 3.09 -22.57
CA ILE A 13 -12.99 2.59 -21.25
C ILE A 13 -13.20 3.66 -20.17
N HIS A 14 -12.78 4.89 -20.42
CA HIS A 14 -12.79 5.96 -19.44
C HIS A 14 -14.17 6.59 -19.27
N ASP A 15 -14.75 7.07 -20.35
CA ASP A 15 -15.92 7.96 -20.31
C ASP A 15 -17.24 7.19 -20.44
N VAL A 16 -17.27 6.07 -21.19
CA VAL A 16 -18.48 5.25 -21.33
C VAL A 16 -18.59 4.21 -20.21
N LEU A 17 -17.53 3.44 -19.97
CA LEU A 17 -17.51 2.36 -18.98
C LEU A 17 -17.09 2.83 -17.59
N GLY A 18 -16.54 4.05 -17.46
CA GLY A 18 -16.18 4.62 -16.16
C GLY A 18 -14.98 3.93 -15.51
N TYR A 19 -14.01 3.45 -16.29
CA TYR A 19 -12.78 2.81 -15.81
C TYR A 19 -11.57 3.74 -15.93
N ARG A 20 -10.67 3.63 -14.95
CA ARG A 20 -9.36 4.27 -14.93
C ARG A 20 -8.26 3.25 -14.72
N LYS A 21 -7.07 3.54 -15.22
CA LYS A 21 -5.90 2.68 -15.05
C LYS A 21 -5.14 3.07 -13.79
N LEU A 22 -5.13 2.19 -12.78
CA LEU A 22 -4.46 2.41 -11.49
C LEU A 22 -3.32 1.43 -11.29
N CYS A 23 -2.25 1.88 -10.63
CA CYS A 23 -1.20 0.97 -10.13
C CYS A 23 -1.56 0.51 -8.72
N ALA A 24 -1.25 -0.73 -8.37
CA ALA A 24 -1.41 -1.21 -7.00
C ALA A 24 -0.51 -0.45 -6.01
N ARG A 25 -1.07 -0.12 -4.85
CA ARG A 25 -0.32 0.38 -3.70
C ARG A 25 0.41 -0.78 -3.06
N TRP A 26 1.72 -0.65 -2.89
CA TRP A 26 2.51 -1.60 -2.13
C TRP A 26 2.21 -1.50 -0.64
N VAL A 27 1.92 -2.64 -0.01
CA VAL A 27 1.70 -2.76 1.43
C VAL A 27 2.59 -3.87 1.97
N PRO A 28 3.43 -3.62 2.99
CA PRO A 28 4.41 -4.60 3.47
C PRO A 28 3.79 -5.94 3.91
N HIS A 29 2.65 -5.91 4.57
CA HIS A 29 2.00 -7.11 5.09
C HIS A 29 0.47 -7.00 5.10
N MET A 30 -0.19 -8.13 4.88
CA MET A 30 -1.64 -8.24 5.02
C MET A 30 -1.97 -8.55 6.48
N LEU A 31 -2.39 -7.53 7.22
CA LEU A 31 -2.69 -7.66 8.66
C LEU A 31 -3.99 -8.45 8.87
N SER A 32 -3.98 -9.38 9.83
CA SER A 32 -5.19 -10.02 10.37
C SER A 32 -6.06 -8.99 11.10
N PRO A 33 -7.37 -9.27 11.29
CA PRO A 33 -8.25 -8.40 12.08
C PRO A 33 -7.72 -8.12 13.49
N GLU A 34 -7.17 -9.13 14.15
CA GLU A 34 -6.57 -9.03 15.48
C GLU A 34 -5.35 -8.10 15.51
N LEU A 35 -4.44 -8.23 14.53
CA LEU A 35 -3.28 -7.33 14.41
C LEU A 35 -3.71 -5.87 14.19
N LYS A 36 -4.80 -5.64 13.44
CA LYS A 36 -5.36 -4.29 13.25
C LYS A 36 -5.92 -3.74 14.55
N LEU A 37 -6.66 -4.56 15.31
CA LEU A 37 -7.23 -4.15 16.60
C LEU A 37 -6.11 -3.80 17.59
N ASN A 38 -5.11 -4.67 17.73
CA ASN A 38 -3.99 -4.43 18.63
C ASN A 38 -3.22 -3.16 18.25
N ARG A 39 -2.97 -2.93 16.94
CA ARG A 39 -2.35 -1.69 16.47
C ARG A 39 -3.19 -0.45 16.79
N SER A 40 -4.52 -0.53 16.63
CA SER A 40 -5.42 0.57 16.97
C SER A 40 -5.38 0.88 18.47
N ARG A 41 -5.43 -0.15 19.31
CA ARG A 41 -5.36 -0.02 20.77
C ARG A 41 -4.06 0.64 21.22
N VAL A 42 -2.91 0.12 20.78
CA VAL A 42 -1.60 0.69 21.13
C VAL A 42 -1.48 2.13 20.65
N SER A 43 -1.98 2.45 19.45
CA SER A 43 -1.96 3.83 18.94
C SER A 43 -2.80 4.78 19.79
N GLN A 44 -3.96 4.33 20.29
CA GLN A 44 -4.80 5.12 21.20
C GLN A 44 -4.12 5.36 22.54
N GLU A 45 -3.47 4.34 23.11
CA GLU A 45 -2.70 4.45 24.36
C GLU A 45 -1.54 5.44 24.22
N LEU A 46 -0.77 5.35 23.13
CA LEU A 46 0.33 6.29 22.84
C LEU A 46 -0.19 7.71 22.62
N LEU A 47 -1.35 7.88 21.98
CA LEU A 47 -1.97 9.20 21.79
C LEU A 47 -2.47 9.80 23.10
N ALA A 48 -3.08 8.99 23.97
CA ALA A 48 -3.51 9.44 25.29
C ALA A 48 -2.31 9.91 26.12
N ARG A 49 -1.22 9.15 26.08
CA ARG A 49 0.04 9.50 26.74
C ARG A 49 0.67 10.78 26.18
N TYR A 50 0.65 10.96 24.87
CA TYR A 50 1.10 12.20 24.25
C TYR A 50 0.21 13.39 24.65
N THR A 51 -1.10 13.19 24.76
CA THR A 51 -2.04 14.24 25.22
C THR A 51 -1.72 14.71 26.63
N ASP A 52 -1.30 13.79 27.51
CA ASP A 52 -0.94 14.09 28.90
C ASP A 52 0.46 14.71 29.04
N GLU A 53 1.48 14.11 28.41
CA GLU A 53 2.89 14.46 28.60
C GLU A 53 3.46 15.43 27.53
N GLY A 54 2.71 15.65 26.44
CA GLY A 54 3.08 16.52 25.32
C GLY A 54 4.42 16.16 24.66
N GLU A 55 5.15 17.18 24.22
CA GLU A 55 6.48 17.06 23.61
C GLU A 55 7.52 16.39 24.54
N GLY A 56 7.31 16.43 25.86
CA GLY A 56 8.18 15.76 26.83
C GLY A 56 8.19 14.25 26.64
N PHE A 57 7.09 13.65 26.19
CA PHE A 57 7.05 12.23 25.82
C PHE A 57 7.89 11.96 24.58
N LEU A 58 7.70 12.73 23.51
CA LEU A 58 8.41 12.52 22.23
C LEU A 58 9.92 12.71 22.37
N ARG A 59 10.37 13.71 23.14
CA ARG A 59 11.80 14.01 23.34
C ARG A 59 12.60 12.88 24.01
N ARG A 60 11.94 11.96 24.71
CA ARG A 60 12.57 10.81 25.37
C ARG A 60 12.62 9.57 24.49
N ILE A 61 11.97 9.59 23.32
CA ILE A 61 11.96 8.44 22.42
C ILE A 61 13.28 8.40 21.65
N VAL A 62 14.03 7.33 21.87
CA VAL A 62 15.16 6.93 21.02
C VAL A 62 14.70 5.72 20.21
N THR A 63 14.82 5.80 18.87
CA THR A 63 14.43 4.71 17.97
C THR A 63 15.56 4.41 16.99
N GLY A 64 15.59 3.16 16.50
CA GLY A 64 16.51 2.69 15.49
C GLY A 64 15.89 1.50 14.76
N ASP A 65 16.22 1.35 13.48
CA ASP A 65 15.83 0.20 12.66
C ASP A 65 16.94 -0.08 11.64
N GLU A 66 17.02 -1.31 11.17
CA GLU A 66 18.01 -1.74 10.19
C GLU A 66 17.39 -1.77 8.79
N THR A 67 18.03 -1.11 7.82
CA THR A 67 17.59 -1.16 6.41
C THR A 67 18.67 -1.77 5.55
N TRP A 68 18.31 -2.79 4.77
CA TRP A 68 19.20 -3.38 3.77
C TRP A 68 19.35 -2.44 2.58
N VAL A 69 20.60 -2.09 2.24
CA VAL A 69 20.93 -1.34 1.03
C VAL A 69 21.21 -2.33 -0.10
N HIS A 70 20.33 -2.37 -1.10
CA HIS A 70 20.48 -3.24 -2.27
C HIS A 70 21.16 -2.50 -3.43
N HIS A 71 22.07 -3.17 -4.13
CA HIS A 71 22.73 -2.65 -5.35
C HIS A 71 21.88 -2.77 -6.63
N TYR A 72 20.65 -3.28 -6.54
CA TYR A 72 19.75 -3.52 -7.67
C TYR A 72 18.31 -3.11 -7.33
N ASP A 73 17.58 -2.60 -8.33
CA ASP A 73 16.24 -2.03 -8.19
C ASP A 73 15.16 -3.07 -8.59
N PRO A 74 14.29 -3.54 -7.67
CA PRO A 74 13.29 -4.56 -8.02
C PRO A 74 12.03 -3.97 -8.68
N GLU A 75 11.49 -4.72 -9.66
CA GLU A 75 10.18 -4.59 -10.36
C GLU A 75 9.54 -3.19 -10.53
N ASN A 76 9.31 -2.80 -11.78
CA ASN A 76 8.67 -1.53 -12.08
C ASN A 76 7.20 -1.48 -11.62
N LYS A 77 6.80 -0.36 -10.99
CA LYS A 77 5.41 -0.05 -10.61
C LYS A 77 4.43 -0.12 -11.80
N LYS A 78 4.93 -0.04 -13.04
CA LYS A 78 4.11 -0.07 -14.26
C LYS A 78 3.49 -1.45 -14.52
N GLN A 79 4.11 -2.53 -14.03
CA GLN A 79 3.59 -3.90 -14.16
C GLN A 79 2.34 -4.16 -13.32
N SER A 80 2.05 -3.36 -12.29
CA SER A 80 0.85 -3.52 -11.45
C SER A 80 -0.36 -2.70 -11.94
N LYS A 81 -0.34 -2.24 -13.18
CA LYS A 81 -1.42 -1.44 -13.76
C LYS A 81 -2.61 -2.31 -14.13
N GLU A 82 -3.76 -1.98 -13.56
CA GLU A 82 -5.04 -2.62 -13.86
C GLU A 82 -6.15 -1.57 -14.03
N TYR A 83 -7.19 -1.92 -14.80
CA TYR A 83 -8.36 -1.06 -14.98
C TYR A 83 -9.34 -1.26 -13.81
N ARG A 84 -9.81 -0.17 -13.23
CA ARG A 84 -10.77 -0.14 -12.10
C ARG A 84 -11.80 0.95 -12.31
N HIS A 85 -13.01 0.75 -11.78
CA HIS A 85 -14.03 1.81 -11.78
C HIS A 85 -13.60 3.03 -10.94
N PHE A 86 -14.15 4.21 -11.26
CA PHE A 86 -13.83 5.46 -10.57
C PHE A 86 -14.04 5.44 -9.05
N GLY A 87 -15.06 4.72 -8.57
CA GLY A 87 -15.36 4.57 -7.14
C GLY A 87 -14.65 3.41 -6.45
N SER A 88 -13.94 2.55 -7.20
CA SER A 88 -13.26 1.40 -6.59
C SER A 88 -12.00 1.82 -5.83
N PRO A 89 -11.70 1.17 -4.69
CA PRO A 89 -10.47 1.41 -3.95
C PRO A 89 -9.25 1.04 -4.80
N CYS A 90 -8.13 1.71 -4.55
CA CYS A 90 -6.87 1.34 -5.19
C CYS A 90 -6.49 -0.10 -4.80
N PRO A 91 -6.08 -0.93 -5.78
CA PRO A 91 -5.61 -2.28 -5.49
C PRO A 91 -4.40 -2.24 -4.56
N LYS A 92 -4.24 -3.27 -3.74
CA LYS A 92 -3.10 -3.42 -2.83
C LYS A 92 -2.31 -4.65 -3.25
N LYS A 93 -0.99 -4.48 -3.44
CA LYS A 93 -0.04 -5.58 -3.63
C LYS A 93 0.67 -5.80 -2.31
N PHE A 94 0.51 -6.99 -1.74
CA PHE A 94 1.20 -7.39 -0.51
C PHE A 94 2.51 -8.12 -0.87
N LYS A 95 3.54 -7.95 -0.04
CA LYS A 95 4.75 -8.76 -0.16
C LYS A 95 4.41 -10.20 0.24
N VAL A 96 4.52 -11.14 -0.69
CA VAL A 96 4.44 -12.57 -0.39
C VAL A 96 5.82 -12.98 0.13
N VAL A 97 5.95 -13.15 1.44
CA VAL A 97 7.10 -13.85 1.99
C VAL A 97 6.86 -15.32 1.70
N LEU A 98 7.45 -15.84 0.62
CA LEU A 98 7.62 -17.28 0.48
C LEU A 98 8.40 -17.71 1.71
N LEU A 99 7.80 -18.55 2.56
CA LEU A 99 8.54 -19.30 3.57
C LEU A 99 9.71 -19.95 2.83
N GLN A 100 10.92 -19.42 2.99
CA GLN A 100 12.12 -20.13 2.60
C GLN A 100 12.04 -21.43 3.38
N ARG A 101 11.74 -22.54 2.69
CA ARG A 101 11.78 -23.87 3.29
C ARG A 101 13.19 -23.99 3.86
N LYS A 102 13.30 -24.04 5.19
CA LYS A 102 14.56 -24.37 5.85
C LYS A 102 14.96 -25.76 5.33
N SER A 103 16.09 -25.82 4.63
CA SER A 103 16.77 -27.07 4.31
C SER A 103 17.37 -27.67 5.58
#